data_AF-A0A2N5RTR7-F1
#
_entry.id   AF-A0A2N5RTR7-F1
#
_cell.length_a   1.000
_cell.length_b   1.000
_cell.length_c   1.000
_cell.angle_alpha   90.00
_cell.angle_beta   90.00
_cell.angle_gamma   90.00
#
_symmetry.space_group_name_H-M   'P 1'
#
loop_
_entity.id
_entity.type
_entity.pdbx_description
1 polymer ?
#
loop_
_entity_poly.entity_id
_entity_poly.type
_entity_poly.pdbx_seq_one_letter_code
_entity_poly.pdbx_strand_id
1 'polypeptide(L)'
;MINHHEFYLTIKDVYKFEKMVRWILEHKRNANEIQADEGFMIALHYNIQIRTNAFAHYITLADGSTSIADISIMGEKVRNTCYATARRFNELEFKDENPYAVG
;
A
#
# COMPACT_ATOMS: atom_id res chain seq x y z
N MET A 1 6.63 -13.11 2.38
CA MET A 1 6.79 -12.47 1.05
C MET A 1 6.13 -13.24 -0.11
N ILE A 2 5.53 -14.42 0.13
CA ILE A 2 4.87 -15.24 -0.91
C ILE A 2 3.51 -14.64 -1.36
N ASN A 3 2.73 -14.09 -0.42
CA ASN A 3 1.39 -13.56 -0.69
C ASN A 3 1.35 -12.37 -1.66
N HIS A 4 2.32 -11.45 -1.61
CA HIS A 4 2.37 -10.30 -2.52
C HIS A 4 2.76 -10.70 -3.95
N HIS A 5 3.70 -11.64 -4.09
CA HIS A 5 4.19 -12.07 -5.39
C HIS A 5 3.10 -12.84 -6.15
N GLU A 6 2.48 -13.82 -5.48
CA GLU A 6 1.39 -14.62 -6.06
C GLU A 6 0.17 -13.75 -6.43
N PHE A 7 -0.17 -12.77 -5.59
CA PHE A 7 -1.25 -11.83 -5.92
C PHE A 7 -0.94 -11.02 -7.18
N TYR A 8 0.28 -10.46 -7.27
CA TYR A 8 0.72 -9.72 -8.46
C TYR A 8 0.68 -10.59 -9.72
N LEU A 9 1.23 -11.81 -9.65
CA LEU A 9 1.23 -12.75 -10.78
C LEU A 9 -0.19 -13.14 -11.18
N THR A 10 -1.08 -13.36 -10.22
CA THR A 10 -2.49 -13.69 -10.49
C THR A 10 -3.19 -12.55 -11.26
N ILE A 11 -3.03 -11.30 -10.81
CA ILE A 11 -3.64 -10.14 -11.48
C ILE A 11 -3.05 -9.94 -12.89
N LYS A 12 -1.76 -10.22 -13.07
CA LYS A 12 -1.05 -10.06 -14.34
C LYS A 12 -1.33 -11.19 -15.34
N ASP A 13 -1.09 -12.42 -14.94
CA ASP A 13 -0.99 -13.56 -15.86
C ASP A 13 -2.35 -14.27 -16.03
N VAL A 14 -3.19 -14.29 -14.98
CA VAL A 14 -4.53 -14.89 -15.02
C VAL A 14 -5.57 -13.88 -15.48
N TYR A 15 -5.69 -12.76 -14.75
CA TYR A 15 -6.73 -11.76 -15.02
C TYR A 15 -6.36 -10.73 -16.10
N LYS A 16 -5.07 -10.57 -16.40
CA LYS A 16 -4.54 -9.66 -17.44
C LYS A 16 -4.98 -8.20 -17.26
N PHE A 17 -5.14 -7.77 -16.01
CA PHE A 17 -5.53 -6.40 -15.68
C PHE A 17 -4.30 -5.48 -15.62
N GLU A 18 -3.76 -5.15 -16.79
CA GLU A 18 -2.51 -4.38 -16.91
C GLU A 18 -2.50 -3.06 -16.14
N LYS A 19 -3.63 -2.35 -16.09
CA LYS A 19 -3.74 -1.10 -15.32
C LYS A 19 -3.53 -1.35 -13.83
N MET A 20 -4.18 -2.40 -13.30
CA MET A 20 -4.04 -2.79 -11.90
C MET A 20 -2.63 -3.30 -11.58
N VAL A 21 -2.00 -4.02 -12.51
CA VAL A 21 -0.60 -4.45 -12.39
C VAL A 21 0.33 -3.25 -12.20
N ARG A 22 0.18 -2.20 -13.02
CA ARG A 22 0.95 -0.96 -12.88
C ARG A 22 0.68 -0.27 -11.54
N TRP A 23 -0.59 -0.19 -11.15
CA TRP A 23 -0.99 0.39 -9.87
C TRP A 23 -0.37 -0.33 -8.66
N ILE A 24 -0.34 -1.66 -8.67
CA ILE A 24 0.29 -2.47 -7.61
C ILE A 24 1.81 -2.22 -7.53
N LEU A 25 2.49 -2.09 -8.67
CA LEU A 25 3.94 -1.83 -8.71
C LEU A 25 4.29 -0.45 -8.16
N GLU A 26 3.56 0.58 -8.60
CA GLU A 26 3.77 1.96 -8.11
C GLU A 26 3.41 2.08 -6.63
N HIS A 27 2.32 1.45 -6.18
CA HIS A 27 1.98 1.37 -4.76
C HIS A 27 3.10 0.72 -3.93
N LYS A 28 3.70 -0.37 -4.43
CA LYS A 28 4.85 -1.01 -3.78
C LYS A 28 6.05 -0.07 -3.73
N ARG A 29 6.32 0.71 -4.80
CA ARG A 29 7.39 1.71 -4.79
C ARG A 29 7.14 2.78 -3.73
N ASN A 30 5.91 3.28 -3.63
CA ASN A 30 5.51 4.26 -2.62
C ASN A 30 5.74 3.74 -1.19
N ALA A 31 5.34 2.49 -0.93
CA ALA A 31 5.57 1.87 0.37
C ALA A 31 7.07 1.67 0.68
N ASN A 32 7.88 1.29 -0.32
CA ASN A 32 9.34 1.17 -0.17
C ASN A 32 10.01 2.52 0.11
N GLU A 33 9.55 3.60 -0.54
CA GLU A 33 10.03 4.95 -0.30
C GLU A 33 9.74 5.40 1.14
N ILE A 34 8.50 5.20 1.60
CA ILE A 34 8.12 5.45 3.01
C ILE A 34 8.97 4.63 3.97
N GLN A 35 9.25 3.35 3.65
CA GLN A 35 10.07 2.52 4.50
C GLN A 35 11.49 3.08 4.62
N ALA A 36 12.09 3.51 3.50
CA ALA A 36 13.43 4.07 3.46
C ALA A 36 13.53 5.41 4.21
N ASP A 37 12.51 6.26 4.11
CA ASP A 37 12.51 7.61 4.68
C ASP A 37 12.07 7.64 6.14
N GLU A 38 11.05 6.86 6.50
CA GLU A 38 10.31 7.00 7.76
C GLU A 38 10.41 5.75 8.64
N GLY A 39 10.55 4.57 8.02
CA GLY A 39 10.71 3.29 8.71
C GLY A 39 9.60 2.29 8.41
N PHE A 40 9.89 1.02 8.73
CA PHE A 40 9.09 -0.15 8.42
C PHE A 40 7.64 -0.04 8.92
N MET A 41 7.42 0.42 10.16
CA MET A 41 6.07 0.45 10.72
C MET A 41 5.16 1.48 10.04
N ILE A 42 5.70 2.61 9.58
CA ILE A 42 4.92 3.59 8.82
C ILE A 42 4.56 3.01 7.44
N ALA A 43 5.52 2.38 6.76
CA ALA A 43 5.27 1.72 5.49
C ALA A 43 4.24 0.58 5.59
N LEU A 44 4.27 -0.19 6.69
CA LEU A 44 3.30 -1.24 6.96
C LEU A 44 1.90 -0.67 7.15
N HIS A 45 1.73 0.34 8.00
CA HIS A 45 0.46 1.03 8.21
C HIS A 45 -0.08 1.64 6.91
N TYR A 46 0.78 2.29 6.13
CA TYR A 46 0.43 2.86 4.83
C TYR A 46 -0.08 1.78 3.87
N ASN A 47 0.67 0.69 3.73
CA ASN A 47 0.32 -0.39 2.82
C ASN A 47 -1.02 -1.04 3.19
N ILE A 48 -1.28 -1.28 4.49
CA ILE A 48 -2.56 -1.81 4.97
C ILE A 48 -3.68 -0.81 4.67
N GLN A 49 -3.50 0.46 4.99
CA GLN A 49 -4.57 1.45 4.88
C GLN A 49 -4.95 1.76 3.42
N ILE A 50 -3.98 1.87 2.51
CA ILE A 50 -4.26 2.06 1.08
C ILE A 50 -5.03 0.86 0.50
N ARG A 51 -4.63 -0.37 0.83
CA ARG A 51 -5.35 -1.57 0.37
C ARG A 51 -6.76 -1.63 0.92
N THR A 52 -6.93 -1.40 2.23
CA THR A 52 -8.26 -1.38 2.86
C THR A 52 -9.16 -0.34 2.20
N ASN A 53 -8.66 0.86 1.96
CA ASN A 53 -9.43 1.92 1.30
C ASN A 53 -9.81 1.54 -0.14
N ALA A 54 -8.90 0.95 -0.91
CA ALA A 54 -9.15 0.53 -2.28
C ALA A 54 -10.25 -0.53 -2.39
N PHE A 55 -10.35 -1.44 -1.43
CA PHE A 55 -11.39 -2.49 -1.41
C PHE A 55 -12.69 -2.05 -0.72
N ALA A 56 -12.64 -1.05 0.17
CA ALA A 56 -13.82 -0.55 0.89
C ALA A 56 -14.56 0.58 0.15
N HIS A 57 -13.85 1.34 -0.70
CA HIS A 57 -14.40 2.53 -1.33
C HIS A 57 -14.25 2.49 -2.86
N TYR A 58 -15.39 2.55 -3.54
CA TYR A 58 -15.45 2.76 -4.99
C TYR A 58 -15.66 4.24 -5.28
N ILE A 59 -15.00 4.72 -6.33
CA ILE A 59 -15.17 6.06 -6.90
C ILE A 59 -16.04 5.99 -8.15
N THR A 60 -16.90 6.98 -8.32
CA THR A 60 -17.68 7.16 -9.55
C THR A 60 -16.86 7.99 -10.54
N LEU A 61 -16.66 7.47 -11.75
CA LEU A 61 -15.97 8.14 -12.84
C LEU A 61 -16.92 9.09 -13.58
N ALA A 62 -16.35 9.96 -14.41
CA ALA A 62 -17.12 10.97 -15.17
C ALA A 62 -18.16 10.35 -16.13
N ASP A 63 -17.94 9.11 -16.56
CA ASP A 63 -18.86 8.33 -17.39
C ASP A 63 -19.95 7.58 -16.60
N GLY A 64 -19.99 7.75 -15.27
CA GLY A 64 -20.94 7.09 -14.38
C GLY A 64 -20.56 5.67 -13.96
N SER A 65 -19.46 5.12 -14.48
CA SER A 65 -18.94 3.82 -14.04
C SER A 65 -18.29 3.92 -12.66
N THR A 66 -18.14 2.78 -11.98
CA THR A 66 -17.45 2.71 -10.68
C THR A 66 -16.07 2.07 -10.83
N SER A 67 -15.11 2.57 -10.08
CA SER A 67 -13.75 2.03 -10.05
C SER A 67 -13.18 2.09 -8.64
N ILE A 68 -12.10 1.35 -8.38
CA ILE A 68 -11.31 1.58 -7.16
C ILE A 68 -10.52 2.88 -7.31
N ALA A 69 -10.16 3.49 -6.19
CA ALA A 69 -9.25 4.64 -6.21
C ALA A 69 -7.88 4.24 -6.81
N ASP A 70 -7.25 5.17 -7.52
CA ASP A 70 -5.92 4.95 -8.11
C ASP A 70 -4.86 4.87 -7.00
N ILE A 71 -4.46 3.66 -6.65
CA ILE A 71 -3.45 3.38 -5.61
C ILE A 71 -2.00 3.62 -6.08
N SER A 72 -1.78 3.94 -7.36
CA SER A 72 -0.42 4.27 -7.83
C SER A 72 0.06 5.62 -7.31
N ILE A 73 -0.88 6.51 -7.03
CA ILE A 73 -0.59 7.87 -6.55
C ILE A 73 -0.26 7.82 -5.06
N MET A 74 0.80 8.50 -4.64
CA MET A 74 1.18 8.61 -3.24
C MET A 74 0.05 9.25 -2.43
N GLY A 75 -0.49 8.50 -1.48
CA GLY A 75 -1.53 8.98 -0.58
C GLY A 75 -0.94 9.78 0.57
N GLU A 76 -0.46 11.00 0.31
CA GLU A 76 0.20 11.87 1.32
C GLU A 76 -0.58 12.02 2.63
N LYS A 77 -1.90 12.20 2.54
CA LYS A 77 -2.76 12.28 3.74
C LYS A 77 -2.75 10.97 4.53
N VAL A 78 -2.73 9.83 3.85
CA VAL A 78 -2.64 8.50 4.47
C VAL A 78 -1.26 8.33 5.10
N ARG A 79 -0.17 8.64 4.37
CA ARG A 79 1.21 8.65 4.89
C ARG A 79 1.33 9.44 6.20
N ASN A 80 0.87 10.70 6.20
CA ASN A 80 0.90 11.56 7.38
C ASN A 80 0.10 10.97 8.56
N THR A 81 -1.04 10.36 8.28
CA THR A 81 -1.86 9.69 9.30
C THR A 81 -1.16 8.46 9.86
N CYS A 82 -0.52 7.65 9.00
CA CYS A 82 0.25 6.48 9.40
C CYS A 82 1.46 6.87 10.25
N TYR A 83 2.16 7.95 9.90
CA TYR A 83 3.26 8.49 10.70
C TYR A 83 2.78 8.92 12.09
N ALA A 84 1.70 9.70 12.17
CA ALA A 84 1.13 10.13 13.44
C ALA A 84 0.69 8.94 14.31
N THR A 85 0.14 7.90 13.68
CA THR A 85 -0.26 6.65 14.34
C THR A 85 0.96 5.91 14.91
N ALA A 86 1.98 5.67 14.09
CA ALA A 86 3.21 5.00 14.52
C ALA A 86 3.90 5.76 15.65
N ARG A 87 3.95 7.10 15.55
CA ARG A 87 4.46 7.96 16.63
C ARG A 87 3.68 7.78 17.92
N ARG A 88 2.34 7.76 17.86
CA ARG A 88 1.48 7.58 19.03
C ARG A 88 1.69 6.22 19.71
N PHE A 89 2.05 5.20 18.95
CA PHE A 89 2.34 3.86 19.46
C PHE A 89 3.83 3.61 19.79
N ASN A 90 4.69 4.64 19.68
CA ASN A 90 6.15 4.54 19.86
C ASN A 90 6.81 3.52 18.91
N GLU A 91 6.30 3.43 17.68
CA GLU A 91 6.77 2.46 16.67
C GLU A 91 7.80 3.06 15.70
N LEU A 92 8.24 4.30 15.92
CA LEU A 92 9.21 4.98 15.02
C LEU A 92 10.62 4.34 15.06
N GLU A 93 10.91 3.52 16.07
CA GLU A 93 12.21 2.85 16.21
C GLU A 93 12.36 1.63 15.28
N PHE A 94 11.25 1.09 14.78
CA PHE A 94 11.24 -0.04 13.84
C PHE A 94 11.51 0.44 12.42
N LYS A 95 12.80 0.64 12.11
CA LYS A 95 13.26 1.19 10.82
C LYS A 95 13.31 0.15 9.69
N ASP A 96 14.13 -0.89 9.85
CA ASP A 96 14.40 -1.85 8.77
C ASP A 96 13.92 -3.26 9.09
N GLU A 97 13.94 -3.62 10.37
CA GLU A 97 13.55 -4.96 10.82
C GLU A 97 12.03 -5.03 10.99
N ASN A 98 11.44 -6.00 10.30
CA ASN A 98 10.06 -6.40 10.54
C ASN A 98 9.98 -7.06 11.92
N PRO A 99 9.37 -6.44 12.95
CA PRO A 99 9.28 -7.04 14.28
C PRO A 99 8.40 -8.30 14.30
N TYR A 100 7.69 -8.57 13.21
CA TYR A 100 6.85 -9.75 13.02
C TYR A 100 7.51 -10.82 12.13
N ALA A 101 8.77 -10.64 11.71
CA ALA A 101 9.52 -11.73 11.11
C ALA A 101 9.87 -12.74 12.21
N VAL A 102 9.44 -13.99 12.05
CA VAL A 102 9.87 -15.08 12.93
C VAL A 102 11.38 -15.27 12.70
N GLY A 103 12.15 -15.26 13.80
CA GLY A 103 13.55 -15.68 13.80
C GLY A 103 13.73 -17.16 13.53
#